data_AF-A0A9C7SAH4-F1
#
_entry.id   AF-A0A9C7SAH4-F1
#
_cell.length_a   1.000
_cell.length_b   1.000
_cell.length_c   1.000
_cell.angle_alpha   90.00
_cell.angle_beta   90.00
_cell.angle_gamma   90.00
#
_symmetry.space_group_name_H-M   'P 1'
#
loop_
_entity.id
_entity.type
_entity.pdbx_description
1 polymer ?
#
loop_
_entity_poly.entity_id
_entity_poly.type
_entity_poly.pdbx_seq_one_letter_code
_entity_poly.pdbx_strand_id
1 'polypeptide(L)'
;MLKLLKKIIIGLVAFVIGLVFIVWLVWIPSATGPGYSYVLSWGSKGSAAGQFNDPIGIATTATEVFVSDARNARIQVFDYDGRFIRQFGKKGDGPGELGRPMNLTIAKNELYVADYFNDRIQVFSLDGTPLRSIGKGGSGPGEFNAPGGVAVGVNGDLYVADFYGQRVEQLSSD
;
A
#
# COMPACT_ATOMS: atom_id res chain seq x y z
N MET A 1 -22.46 20.95 63.05
CA MET A 1 -22.52 21.67 61.77
C MET A 1 -21.35 21.32 60.83
N LEU A 2 -20.09 21.55 61.23
CA LEU A 2 -18.91 21.36 60.37
C LEU A 2 -18.71 19.93 59.82
N LYS A 3 -19.00 18.89 60.62
CA LYS A 3 -18.93 17.48 60.17
C LYS A 3 -19.97 17.12 59.10
N LEU A 4 -21.16 17.73 59.17
CA LEU A 4 -22.24 17.51 58.20
C LEU A 4 -21.91 18.22 56.87
N LEU A 5 -21.42 19.47 56.95
CA LEU A 5 -20.97 20.23 55.79
C LEU A 5 -19.83 19.52 55.05
N LYS A 6 -18.83 18.98 55.77
CA LYS A 6 -17.74 18.19 55.17
C LYS A 6 -18.25 16.95 54.43
N LYS A 7 -19.22 16.21 54.99
CA LYS A 7 -19.83 15.05 54.32
C LYS A 7 -20.58 15.43 53.04
N ILE A 8 -21.29 16.55 53.05
CA ILE A 8 -22.00 17.08 51.87
C ILE A 8 -20.99 17.47 50.78
N ILE A 9 -19.91 18.18 51.13
CA ILE A 9 -18.86 18.58 50.18
C ILE A 9 -18.18 17.35 49.57
N ILE A 10 -17.81 16.36 50.38
CA ILE A 10 -17.18 15.12 49.90
C ILE A 10 -18.13 14.38 48.94
N GLY A 11 -19.41 14.28 49.29
CA GLY A 11 -20.44 13.68 48.42
C GLY A 11 -20.59 14.42 47.09
N LEU A 12 -20.58 15.75 47.13
CA LEU A 12 -20.67 16.59 45.93
C LEU A 12 -19.44 16.44 45.03
N VAL A 13 -18.24 16.42 45.60
CA VAL A 13 -16.98 16.22 44.86
C VAL A 13 -16.95 14.83 44.21
N ALA A 14 -17.31 13.79 44.94
CA ALA A 14 -17.39 12.43 44.38
C ALA A 14 -18.40 12.34 43.23
N PHE A 15 -19.54 13.02 43.34
CA PHE A 15 -20.54 13.11 42.29
C PHE A 15 -20.02 13.83 41.04
N VAL A 16 -19.34 14.97 41.21
CA VAL A 16 -18.74 15.71 40.07
C VAL A 16 -17.65 14.90 39.39
N ILE A 17 -16.78 14.21 40.14
CA ILE A 17 -15.75 13.31 39.56
C ILE A 17 -16.42 12.18 38.77
N GLY A 18 -17.48 11.57 39.32
CA GLY A 18 -18.25 10.56 38.62
C GLY A 18 -18.86 11.06 37.31
N LEU A 19 -19.43 12.28 37.31
CA LEU A 19 -19.96 12.91 36.10
C LEU A 19 -18.87 13.19 35.06
N VAL A 20 -17.73 13.74 35.48
CA VAL A 20 -16.58 13.98 34.59
C VAL A 20 -16.07 12.67 34.00
N PHE A 21 -16.03 11.60 34.79
CA PHE A 21 -15.62 10.28 34.32
C PHE A 21 -16.61 9.69 33.31
N ILE A 22 -17.93 9.83 33.52
CA ILE A 22 -18.95 9.39 32.55
C ILE A 22 -18.85 10.19 31.26
N VAL A 23 -18.72 11.53 31.34
CA VAL A 23 -18.53 12.39 30.17
C VAL A 23 -17.26 12.00 29.41
N TRP A 24 -16.18 11.71 30.14
CA TRP A 24 -14.91 11.24 29.56
C TRP A 24 -15.05 9.87 28.87
N LEU A 25 -15.82 8.93 29.43
CA LEU A 25 -16.12 7.64 28.80
C LEU A 25 -16.94 7.78 27.52
N VAL A 26 -17.89 8.71 27.47
CA VAL A 26 -18.72 8.98 26.28
C VAL A 26 -17.92 9.66 25.17
N TRP A 27 -16.82 10.35 25.52
CA TRP A 27 -15.94 11.04 24.58
C TRP A 27 -14.68 10.24 24.23
N ILE A 28 -14.63 8.92 24.51
CA ILE A 28 -13.58 8.06 23.94
C ILE A 28 -13.75 8.10 22.42
N PRO A 29 -12.79 8.65 21.67
CA PRO A 29 -12.87 8.63 20.22
C PRO A 29 -12.76 7.17 19.78
N SER A 30 -13.90 6.54 19.50
CA SER A 30 -13.92 5.31 18.74
C SER A 30 -13.66 5.69 17.28
N ALA A 31 -12.98 4.80 16.55
CA ALA A 31 -12.77 5.00 15.13
C ALA A 31 -14.16 5.12 14.46
N THR A 32 -14.50 6.33 14.01
CA THR A 32 -15.74 6.62 13.31
C THR A 32 -15.50 6.45 11.82
N GLY A 33 -15.98 5.34 11.27
CA GLY A 33 -15.87 5.04 9.84
C GLY A 33 -16.70 3.81 9.51
N PRO A 34 -17.17 3.66 8.25
CA PRO A 34 -17.78 2.42 7.83
C PRO A 34 -16.78 1.28 8.07
N GLY A 35 -17.22 0.22 8.73
CA GLY A 35 -16.42 -0.99 8.85
C GLY A 35 -16.22 -1.65 7.49
N TYR A 36 -15.16 -2.46 7.37
CA TYR A 36 -14.99 -3.34 6.23
C TYR A 36 -15.70 -4.66 6.49
N SER A 37 -16.54 -5.11 5.54
CA SER A 37 -17.15 -6.44 5.54
C SER A 37 -16.55 -7.30 4.43
N TYR A 38 -16.41 -8.60 4.66
CA TYR A 38 -16.03 -9.54 3.60
C TYR A 38 -17.04 -9.48 2.45
N VAL A 39 -16.54 -9.39 1.22
CA VAL A 39 -17.36 -9.40 -0.01
C VAL A 39 -17.04 -10.65 -0.82
N LEU A 40 -15.79 -10.78 -1.28
CA LEU A 40 -15.35 -11.91 -2.09
C LEU A 40 -13.84 -12.13 -1.94
N SER A 41 -13.38 -13.32 -2.33
CA SER A 41 -11.97 -13.68 -2.45
C SER A 41 -11.77 -14.45 -3.75
N TRP A 42 -10.67 -14.20 -4.45
CA TRP A 42 -10.35 -14.86 -5.71
C TRP A 42 -8.89 -15.31 -5.77
N GLY A 43 -8.65 -16.26 -6.66
CA GLY A 43 -7.34 -16.87 -6.90
C GLY A 43 -7.00 -18.03 -5.99
N SER A 44 -5.88 -18.68 -6.33
CA SER A 44 -5.34 -19.87 -5.64
C SER A 44 -3.85 -19.97 -5.90
N LYS A 45 -3.12 -20.82 -5.17
CA LYS A 45 -1.68 -21.02 -5.40
C LYS A 45 -1.42 -21.66 -6.76
N GLY A 46 -0.51 -21.09 -7.54
CA GLY A 46 -0.06 -21.67 -8.81
C GLY A 46 0.50 -20.63 -9.78
N SER A 47 0.59 -21.01 -11.05
CA SER A 47 1.17 -20.19 -12.13
C SER A 47 0.23 -19.99 -13.33
N ALA A 48 -0.95 -20.60 -13.33
CA ALA A 48 -1.96 -20.33 -14.36
C ALA A 48 -2.53 -18.91 -14.22
N ALA A 49 -3.26 -18.43 -15.23
CA ALA A 49 -4.00 -17.17 -15.16
C ALA A 49 -5.01 -17.22 -13.98
N GLY A 50 -5.04 -16.15 -13.18
CA GLY A 50 -5.85 -16.08 -11.97
C GLY A 50 -5.30 -16.87 -10.77
N GLN A 51 -4.17 -17.57 -10.91
CA GLN A 51 -3.43 -18.15 -9.78
C GLN A 51 -2.27 -17.26 -9.37
N PHE A 52 -1.81 -17.37 -8.13
CA PHE A 52 -0.75 -16.54 -7.58
C PHE A 52 0.35 -17.37 -6.91
N ASN A 53 1.55 -16.78 -6.85
CA ASN A 53 2.70 -17.24 -6.10
C ASN A 53 3.33 -16.01 -5.42
N ASP A 54 2.98 -15.81 -4.15
CA ASP A 54 3.24 -14.60 -3.36
C ASP A 54 2.64 -13.33 -4.02
N PRO A 55 1.30 -13.14 -4.00
CA PRO A 55 0.72 -11.86 -4.36
C PRO A 55 1.08 -10.80 -3.30
N ILE A 56 1.73 -9.70 -3.70
CA ILE A 56 2.29 -8.71 -2.75
C ILE A 56 1.62 -7.34 -2.86
N GLY A 57 1.73 -6.70 -4.01
CA GLY A 57 1.28 -5.34 -4.27
C GLY A 57 -0.07 -5.35 -4.97
N ILE A 58 -0.90 -4.36 -4.67
CA ILE A 58 -2.19 -4.15 -5.29
C ILE A 58 -2.38 -2.66 -5.62
N ALA A 59 -2.90 -2.37 -6.80
CA ALA A 59 -3.32 -1.04 -7.20
C ALA A 59 -4.66 -1.14 -7.95
N THR A 60 -5.45 -0.08 -7.93
CA THR A 60 -6.77 -0.08 -8.60
C THR A 60 -6.92 1.13 -9.51
N THR A 61 -7.63 0.94 -10.62
CA THR A 61 -8.20 2.03 -11.42
C THR A 61 -9.68 2.18 -11.03
N ALA A 62 -10.48 2.89 -11.83
CA ALA A 62 -11.93 2.94 -11.62
C ALA A 62 -12.65 1.61 -11.92
N THR A 63 -11.99 0.67 -12.60
CA THR A 63 -12.63 -0.55 -13.12
C THR A 63 -11.80 -1.82 -12.96
N GLU A 64 -10.50 -1.69 -12.69
CA GLU A 64 -9.56 -2.80 -12.71
C GLU A 64 -8.71 -2.86 -11.44
N VAL A 65 -8.28 -4.07 -11.09
CA VAL A 65 -7.39 -4.39 -9.98
C VAL A 65 -6.11 -5.00 -10.53
N PHE A 66 -4.99 -4.34 -10.29
CA PHE A 66 -3.65 -4.79 -10.67
C PHE A 66 -2.99 -5.44 -9.46
N VAL A 67 -2.44 -6.63 -9.63
CA VAL A 67 -1.79 -7.40 -8.55
C VAL A 67 -0.42 -7.84 -9.01
N SER A 68 0.61 -7.57 -8.21
CA SER A 68 1.93 -8.14 -8.46
C SER A 68 1.98 -9.56 -7.95
N ASP A 69 2.23 -10.48 -8.87
CA ASP A 69 2.38 -11.91 -8.61
C ASP A 69 3.88 -12.22 -8.50
N ALA A 70 4.43 -11.93 -7.31
CA ALA A 70 5.84 -11.60 -7.14
C ALA A 70 6.78 -12.75 -7.55
N ARG A 71 6.48 -13.99 -7.17
CA ARG A 71 7.33 -15.15 -7.53
C ARG A 71 7.06 -15.70 -8.93
N ASN A 72 5.94 -15.34 -9.55
CA ASN A 72 5.69 -15.63 -10.96
C ASN A 72 6.23 -14.54 -11.90
N ALA A 73 6.82 -13.45 -11.36
CA ALA A 73 7.44 -12.38 -12.13
C ALA A 73 6.49 -11.73 -13.16
N ARG A 74 5.24 -11.49 -12.75
CA ARG A 74 4.20 -10.89 -13.60
C ARG A 74 3.28 -9.98 -12.81
N ILE A 75 2.58 -9.11 -13.51
CA ILE A 75 1.40 -8.38 -13.02
C ILE A 75 0.17 -9.04 -13.61
N GLN A 76 -0.85 -9.28 -12.78
CA GLN A 76 -2.16 -9.75 -13.23
C GLN A 76 -3.21 -8.66 -13.00
N VAL A 77 -4.15 -8.56 -13.93
CA VAL A 77 -5.22 -7.55 -13.92
C VAL A 77 -6.57 -8.24 -13.88
N PHE A 78 -7.45 -7.76 -13.00
CA PHE A 78 -8.78 -8.32 -12.74
C PHE A 78 -9.84 -7.23 -12.78
N ASP A 79 -11.10 -7.62 -12.96
CA ASP A 79 -12.24 -6.75 -12.62
C ASP A 79 -12.49 -6.77 -11.09
N TYR A 80 -13.45 -5.97 -10.61
CA TYR A 80 -13.81 -5.95 -9.19
C TYR A 80 -14.60 -7.17 -8.70
N ASP A 81 -15.05 -8.03 -9.60
CA ASP A 81 -15.65 -9.33 -9.26
C ASP A 81 -14.58 -10.45 -9.18
N GLY A 82 -13.30 -10.11 -9.35
CA GLY A 82 -12.17 -11.03 -9.29
C GLY A 82 -11.96 -11.86 -10.56
N ARG A 83 -12.59 -11.49 -11.70
CA ARG A 83 -12.38 -12.16 -12.98
C ARG A 83 -11.08 -11.69 -13.62
N PHE A 84 -10.26 -12.64 -14.05
CA PHE A 84 -9.01 -12.36 -14.75
C PHE A 84 -9.28 -11.67 -16.09
N ILE A 85 -8.61 -10.54 -16.34
CA ILE A 85 -8.69 -9.78 -17.60
C ILE A 85 -7.45 -10.04 -18.45
N ARG A 86 -6.26 -9.76 -17.90
CA ARG A 86 -4.98 -9.89 -18.61
C ARG A 86 -3.81 -10.04 -17.63
N GLN A 87 -2.64 -10.34 -18.18
CA GLN A 87 -1.37 -10.31 -17.46
C GLN A 87 -0.25 -9.83 -18.36
N PHE A 88 0.80 -9.30 -17.76
CA PHE A 88 2.03 -8.91 -18.45
C PHE A 88 3.23 -9.06 -17.52
N GLY A 89 4.43 -9.04 -18.08
CA GLY A 89 5.63 -9.42 -17.38
C GLY A 89 5.97 -10.90 -17.52
N LYS A 90 7.26 -11.19 -17.44
CA LYS A 90 7.86 -12.52 -17.34
C LYS A 90 9.20 -12.35 -16.63
N LYS A 91 9.75 -13.45 -16.13
CA LYS A 91 11.07 -13.44 -15.49
C LYS A 91 12.14 -12.90 -16.44
N GLY A 92 12.91 -11.91 -15.97
CA GLY A 92 14.05 -11.32 -16.68
C GLY A 92 14.33 -9.90 -16.21
N ASP A 93 15.25 -9.22 -16.88
CA ASP A 93 15.73 -7.87 -16.56
C ASP A 93 15.58 -6.87 -17.72
N GLY A 94 15.11 -7.31 -18.89
CA GLY A 94 14.82 -6.45 -20.03
C GLY A 94 13.58 -5.55 -19.83
N PRO A 95 13.29 -4.64 -20.78
CA PRO A 95 12.07 -3.84 -20.75
C PRO A 95 10.81 -4.73 -20.75
N GLY A 96 10.00 -4.56 -19.72
CA GLY A 96 8.77 -5.33 -19.52
C GLY A 96 8.98 -6.71 -18.89
N GLU A 97 10.23 -7.10 -18.65
CA GLU A 97 10.56 -8.26 -17.83
C GLU A 97 10.70 -7.83 -16.37
N LEU A 98 10.38 -8.74 -15.45
CA LEU A 98 10.33 -8.49 -14.02
C LEU A 98 11.18 -9.53 -13.29
N GLY A 99 11.88 -9.11 -12.24
CA GLY A 99 12.67 -10.00 -11.39
C GLY A 99 11.82 -10.53 -10.23
N ARG A 100 11.24 -9.60 -9.46
CA ARG A 100 10.28 -9.86 -8.38
C ARG A 100 9.47 -8.59 -8.13
N PRO A 101 8.33 -8.39 -8.81
CA PRO A 101 7.54 -7.19 -8.63
C PRO A 101 6.94 -7.17 -7.22
N MET A 102 7.14 -6.09 -6.49
CA MET A 102 6.66 -5.89 -5.11
C MET A 102 5.48 -4.93 -5.11
N ASN A 103 5.58 -3.77 -4.45
CA ASN A 103 4.49 -2.81 -4.40
C ASN A 103 4.21 -2.17 -5.79
N LEU A 104 2.96 -1.73 -5.96
CA LEU A 104 2.43 -1.11 -7.17
C LEU A 104 1.80 0.24 -6.81
N THR A 105 1.99 1.25 -7.65
CA THR A 105 1.18 2.46 -7.60
C THR A 105 0.76 2.89 -9.00
N ILE A 106 -0.43 3.48 -9.13
CA ILE A 106 -0.92 4.03 -10.38
C ILE A 106 -1.00 5.54 -10.25
N ALA A 107 -0.35 6.26 -11.15
CA ALA A 107 -0.40 7.71 -11.23
C ALA A 107 -0.37 8.16 -12.69
N LYS A 108 -1.16 9.18 -13.04
CA LYS A 108 -1.23 9.75 -14.40
C LYS A 108 -1.38 8.69 -15.51
N ASN A 109 -2.20 7.66 -15.27
CA ASN A 109 -2.46 6.56 -16.20
C ASN A 109 -1.24 5.65 -16.49
N GLU A 110 -0.26 5.65 -15.60
CA GLU A 110 0.90 4.76 -15.63
C GLU A 110 0.96 3.91 -14.35
N LEU A 111 1.42 2.68 -14.49
CA LEU A 111 1.68 1.75 -13.39
C LEU A 111 3.17 1.76 -13.08
N TYR A 112 3.51 2.10 -11.84
CA TYR A 112 4.86 2.06 -11.30
C TYR A 112 5.02 0.79 -10.46
N VAL A 113 6.05 0.02 -10.77
CA VAL A 113 6.31 -1.29 -10.15
C VAL A 113 7.68 -1.26 -9.50
N ALA A 114 7.74 -1.45 -8.18
CA ALA A 114 9.01 -1.70 -7.51
C ALA A 114 9.50 -3.12 -7.86
N ASP A 115 10.54 -3.21 -8.68
CA ASP A 115 11.07 -4.50 -9.17
C ASP A 115 12.30 -4.91 -8.36
N TYR A 116 12.03 -5.67 -7.31
CA TYR A 116 12.95 -5.91 -6.20
C TYR A 116 14.25 -6.63 -6.59
N PHE A 117 14.22 -7.55 -7.55
CA PHE A 117 15.45 -8.25 -7.97
C PHE A 117 16.18 -7.57 -9.12
N ASN A 118 15.58 -6.53 -9.72
CA ASN A 118 16.20 -5.77 -10.80
C ASN A 118 16.61 -4.36 -10.35
N ASP A 119 16.49 -4.05 -9.06
CA ASP A 119 16.91 -2.80 -8.42
C ASP A 119 16.45 -1.53 -9.17
N ARG A 120 15.18 -1.53 -9.60
CA ARG A 120 14.60 -0.44 -10.39
C ARG A 120 13.12 -0.27 -10.09
N ILE A 121 12.58 0.88 -10.48
CA ILE A 121 11.14 1.05 -10.69
C ILE A 121 10.86 0.87 -12.18
N GLN A 122 10.07 -0.14 -12.52
CA GLN A 122 9.61 -0.38 -13.89
C GLN A 122 8.26 0.34 -14.09
N VAL A 123 8.14 1.13 -15.16
CA VAL A 123 6.91 1.88 -15.47
C VAL A 123 6.24 1.30 -16.71
N PHE A 124 4.94 1.05 -16.60
CA PHE A 124 4.10 0.52 -17.67
C PHE A 124 2.92 1.46 -17.95
N SER A 125 2.39 1.44 -19.17
CA SER A 125 1.01 1.83 -19.39
C SER A 125 0.07 0.80 -18.78
N LEU A 126 -1.18 1.19 -18.53
CA LEU A 126 -2.14 0.29 -17.89
C LEU A 126 -2.45 -0.97 -18.73
N ASP A 127 -2.25 -0.93 -20.05
CA ASP A 127 -2.40 -2.11 -20.92
C ASP A 127 -1.26 -3.15 -20.77
N GLY A 128 -0.17 -2.79 -20.08
CA GLY A 128 0.99 -3.63 -19.86
C GLY A 128 2.18 -3.35 -20.80
N THR A 129 2.12 -2.33 -21.64
CA THR A 129 3.27 -1.92 -22.47
C THR A 129 4.35 -1.28 -21.59
N PRO A 130 5.61 -1.76 -21.63
CA PRO A 130 6.69 -1.12 -20.86
C PRO A 130 7.02 0.25 -21.45
N LEU A 131 7.10 1.27 -20.59
CA LEU A 131 7.37 2.64 -20.99
C LEU A 131 8.83 3.03 -20.71
N ARG A 132 9.26 2.88 -19.45
CA ARG A 132 10.60 3.26 -18.98
C ARG A 132 10.96 2.55 -17.69
N SER A 133 12.23 2.66 -17.30
CA SER A 133 12.74 2.28 -15.99
C SER A 133 13.36 3.48 -15.29
N ILE A 134 13.20 3.56 -13.98
CA ILE A 134 13.78 4.61 -13.13
C ILE A 134 14.75 3.94 -12.15
N GLY A 135 15.93 4.54 -12.02
CA GLY A 135 17.03 4.03 -11.19
C GLY A 135 17.72 2.79 -11.75
N LYS A 136 18.63 2.25 -10.95
CA LYS A 136 19.46 1.06 -11.21
C LYS A 136 20.07 0.56 -9.90
N GLY A 137 20.65 -0.64 -9.90
CA GLY A 137 21.38 -1.18 -8.76
C GLY A 137 22.51 -0.27 -8.26
N GLY A 138 22.56 -0.02 -6.95
CA GLY A 138 23.64 0.73 -6.33
C GLY A 138 23.29 1.35 -4.97
N SER A 139 24.09 2.32 -4.55
CA SER A 139 23.97 3.00 -3.26
C SER A 139 24.08 4.53 -3.37
N GLY A 140 24.26 5.06 -4.57
CA GLY A 140 24.21 6.50 -4.83
C GLY A 140 22.77 7.05 -4.87
N PRO A 141 22.60 8.37 -4.97
CA PRO A 141 21.29 9.01 -5.15
C PRO A 141 20.57 8.49 -6.40
N GLY A 142 19.32 8.05 -6.23
CA GLY A 142 18.51 7.49 -7.32
C GLY A 142 18.93 6.08 -7.78
N GLU A 143 19.92 5.47 -7.13
CA GLU A 143 20.22 4.04 -7.23
C GLU A 143 19.46 3.29 -6.13
N PHE A 144 19.17 2.01 -6.36
CA PHE A 144 18.38 1.20 -5.44
C PHE A 144 19.09 -0.11 -5.08
N ASN A 145 18.72 -0.66 -3.94
CA ASN A 145 19.10 -1.99 -3.47
C ASN A 145 17.84 -2.68 -2.94
N ALA A 146 17.20 -3.42 -3.84
CA ALA A 146 15.95 -4.13 -3.67
C ALA A 146 14.77 -3.24 -3.23
N PRO A 147 14.29 -2.33 -4.09
CA PRO A 147 13.17 -1.45 -3.74
C PRO A 147 11.91 -2.28 -3.46
N GLY A 148 11.27 -2.01 -2.32
CA GLY A 148 10.09 -2.77 -1.86
C GLY A 148 8.77 -2.01 -2.01
N GLY A 149 8.81 -0.67 -1.91
CA GLY A 149 7.65 0.21 -1.93
C GLY A 149 7.82 1.36 -2.91
N VAL A 150 6.73 1.79 -3.55
CA VAL A 150 6.73 2.94 -4.45
C VAL A 150 5.44 3.74 -4.30
N ALA A 151 5.53 5.06 -4.26
CA ALA A 151 4.39 5.97 -4.24
C ALA A 151 4.69 7.20 -5.10
N VAL A 152 3.66 7.78 -5.73
CA VAL A 152 3.77 9.07 -6.41
C VAL A 152 2.99 10.10 -5.60
N GLY A 153 3.67 11.14 -5.14
CA GLY A 153 3.09 12.24 -4.38
C GLY A 153 2.19 13.13 -5.24
N VAL A 154 1.34 13.93 -4.59
CA VAL A 154 0.48 14.91 -5.28
C VAL A 154 1.28 15.97 -6.04
N ASN A 155 2.52 16.22 -5.62
CA ASN A 155 3.48 17.08 -6.32
C ASN A 155 4.09 16.42 -7.57
N GLY A 156 3.83 15.14 -7.81
CA GLY A 156 4.37 14.36 -8.92
C GLY A 156 5.68 13.65 -8.62
N ASP A 157 6.27 13.85 -7.44
CA ASP A 157 7.52 13.19 -7.06
C ASP A 157 7.30 11.70 -6.78
N LEU A 158 8.29 10.90 -7.13
CA LEU A 158 8.35 9.48 -6.84
C LEU A 158 9.06 9.26 -5.50
N TYR A 159 8.42 8.52 -4.60
CA TYR A 159 8.98 8.08 -3.34
C TYR A 159 9.20 6.58 -3.37
N VAL A 160 10.42 6.13 -3.09
CA VAL A 160 10.81 4.71 -3.14
C VAL A 160 11.32 4.28 -1.78
N ALA A 161 10.72 3.23 -1.22
CA ALA A 161 11.26 2.54 -0.06
C ALA A 161 12.32 1.55 -0.53
N ASP A 162 13.58 1.97 -0.44
CA ASP A 162 14.76 1.21 -0.85
C ASP A 162 15.14 0.21 0.26
N PHE A 163 14.64 -1.03 0.15
CA PHE A 163 14.54 -1.93 1.29
C PHE A 163 15.91 -2.30 1.87
N TYR A 164 16.86 -2.77 1.05
CA TYR A 164 18.20 -3.06 1.54
C TYR A 164 19.12 -1.85 1.52
N GLY A 165 18.78 -0.79 0.78
CA GLY A 165 19.43 0.52 0.93
C GLY A 165 19.14 1.19 2.27
N GLN A 166 18.12 0.71 3.01
CA GLN A 166 17.70 1.21 4.33
C GLN A 166 17.38 2.72 4.30
N ARG A 167 16.77 3.17 3.21
CA ARG A 167 16.47 4.58 2.96
C ARG A 167 15.15 4.76 2.21
N VAL A 168 14.67 5.99 2.24
CA VAL A 168 13.61 6.45 1.35
C VAL A 168 14.24 7.43 0.37
N GLU A 169 14.06 7.18 -0.91
CA GLU A 169 14.52 8.05 -1.98
C GLU A 169 13.32 8.86 -2.50
N GLN A 170 13.52 10.17 -2.70
CA GLN A 170 12.56 11.05 -3.35
C GLN A 170 13.18 11.51 -4.68
N LEU A 171 12.47 11.28 -5.78
CA LEU A 171 12.89 11.64 -7.12
C LEU A 171 11.84 12.55 -7.74
N SER A 172 12.24 13.74 -8.18
CA SER A 172 11.36 14.64 -8.92
C SER A 172 11.25 14.21 -10.38
N SER A 173 10.09 14.45 -10.99
CA SER A 173 9.96 14.40 -12.43
C SER A 173 10.63 15.63 -13.03
N ASP A 174 11.56 15.42 -13.96
CA ASP A 174 12.13 16.50 -14.79
C ASP A 174 11.05 17.29 -15.54
#